data_AF-A0A7N2M2E3-F1
#
_entry.id   AF-A0A7N2M2E3-F1
#
_cell.length_a   1.000
_cell.length_b   1.000
_cell.length_c   1.000
_cell.angle_alpha   90.00
_cell.angle_beta   90.00
_cell.angle_gamma   90.00
#
_symmetry.space_group_name_H-M   'P 1'
#
loop_
_entity.id
_entity.type
_entity.pdbx_description
1 polymer ?
#
loop_
_entity_poly.entity_id
_entity_poly.type
_entity_poly.pdbx_seq_one_letter_code
_entity_poly.pdbx_strand_id
1 'polypeptide(L)'
;MHNPNIDSNMQDLVAFKFRLTQTTANPSWALTQKTEIGSYVMFTIYMGNGISAIKGCKGVASRSTDELCFPKSIILSIPYVKSLTEAFMHGLAKVENLKIDNCEELTSLWQDEFVSLITLDIRDCASLVNISLTSTLRKLNIEACSGLKSLSISNCTYLEKASISRCNSLTLISRGQLPQNLKTLYIDDCENLQFLADEEEAFSNSSSLLEDLDIRGCPSLKCLSSSGDLPTTLKRLQIMSCIEFTSLSSKNELPTALKYLFVYNCPKMESIANNLPNNASLEYLQIASCAKLKSLPVGLHKLCHLNKIEISNCPSFVSFPDGGLLPTSLRDLSIYDCEKLEDWPNCMG
;
A
#
# COMPACT_ATOMS: atom_id res chain seq x y z
N MET A 1 25.86 -32.00 48.94
CA MET A 1 26.18 -32.40 47.55
C MET A 1 24.88 -32.23 46.76
N HIS A 2 24.72 -31.08 46.12
CA HIS A 2 24.83 -30.89 44.66
C HIS A 2 23.59 -31.39 43.88
N ASN A 3 22.84 -30.43 43.36
CA ASN A 3 21.93 -30.54 42.20
C ASN A 3 22.81 -30.64 40.92
N PRO A 4 22.38 -31.23 39.78
CA PRO A 4 21.51 -30.50 38.85
C PRO A 4 20.57 -31.34 37.93
N ASN A 5 19.75 -30.62 37.17
CA ASN A 5 19.03 -30.98 35.92
C ASN A 5 17.58 -31.46 36.00
N ILE A 6 16.65 -30.50 36.09
CA ILE A 6 15.44 -30.47 35.24
C ILE A 6 15.26 -29.02 34.73
N ASP A 7 14.99 -28.93 33.43
CA ASP A 7 15.00 -27.83 32.46
C ASP A 7 14.62 -26.40 32.87
N SER A 8 15.45 -25.48 32.37
CA SER A 8 15.40 -24.02 32.48
C SER A 8 14.57 -23.32 31.40
N ASN A 9 13.43 -23.90 30.98
CA ASN A 9 12.67 -23.40 29.81
C ASN A 9 11.20 -23.00 30.11
N MET A 10 10.90 -22.60 31.34
CA MET A 10 9.54 -22.19 31.77
C MET A 10 9.48 -20.80 32.46
N GLN A 11 10.40 -19.86 32.17
CA GLN A 11 10.40 -18.53 32.82
C GLN A 11 9.60 -17.42 32.10
N ASP A 12 9.03 -17.68 30.91
CA ASP A 12 8.54 -16.58 30.04
C ASP A 12 7.02 -16.39 29.96
N LEU A 13 6.22 -16.97 30.85
CA LEU A 13 4.76 -16.82 30.82
C LEU A 13 4.19 -16.41 32.19
N VAL A 14 3.92 -15.11 32.35
CA VAL A 14 3.29 -14.54 33.54
C VAL A 14 1.94 -13.96 33.17
N ALA A 15 0.93 -14.19 34.02
CA ALA A 15 -0.39 -13.65 33.79
C ALA A 15 -1.12 -13.07 35.02
N PHE A 16 -2.22 -12.36 34.74
CA PHE A 16 -2.86 -11.21 35.39
C PHE A 16 -4.05 -11.52 36.30
N LYS A 17 -4.20 -10.75 37.39
CA LYS A 17 -5.47 -10.59 38.14
C LYS A 17 -5.55 -9.14 38.65
N PHE A 18 -6.74 -8.52 38.57
CA PHE A 18 -6.92 -7.08 38.74
C PHE A 18 -7.40 -6.66 40.14
N ARG A 19 -6.86 -5.52 40.63
CA ARG A 19 -7.64 -4.52 41.40
C ARG A 19 -7.01 -3.13 41.27
N LEU A 20 -7.87 -2.15 41.02
CA LEU A 20 -7.56 -0.73 40.76
C LEU A 20 -7.07 0.01 42.02
N THR A 21 -6.05 0.85 41.89
CA THR A 21 -5.91 2.10 42.68
C THR A 21 -5.00 3.13 41.98
N GLN A 22 -5.31 4.41 42.21
CA GLN A 22 -4.77 5.63 41.59
C GLN A 22 -3.35 6.02 42.07
N THR A 23 -2.83 7.11 41.46
CA THR A 23 -1.78 8.07 41.90
C THR A 23 -0.37 7.77 41.37
N THR A 24 0.45 8.73 40.89
CA THR A 24 0.39 10.20 40.78
C THR A 24 1.45 10.68 39.78
N ALA A 25 1.23 11.88 39.24
CA ALA A 25 2.14 12.76 38.49
C ALA A 25 2.31 12.48 36.97
N ASN A 26 1.49 13.17 36.16
CA ASN A 26 1.82 13.56 34.79
C ASN A 26 1.10 14.89 34.44
N PRO A 27 1.56 15.64 33.41
CA PRO A 27 1.11 17.00 33.12
C PRO A 27 -0.38 17.06 32.72
N SER A 28 -0.98 18.23 32.90
CA SER A 28 -2.41 18.52 33.09
C SER A 28 -3.40 18.19 31.93
N TRP A 29 -3.02 17.36 30.96
CA TRP A 29 -3.89 16.97 29.83
C TRP A 29 -3.87 15.47 29.49
N ALA A 30 -3.09 14.64 30.20
CA ALA A 30 -3.01 13.19 29.99
C ALA A 30 -3.23 12.43 31.30
N LEU A 31 -4.31 11.63 31.38
CA LEU A 31 -4.50 10.70 32.48
C LEU A 31 -3.64 9.46 32.20
N THR A 32 -2.59 9.28 32.99
CA THR A 32 -1.70 8.12 32.87
C THR A 32 -2.09 7.12 33.95
N GLN A 33 -2.60 5.96 33.54
CA GLN A 33 -2.80 4.84 34.45
C GLN A 33 -1.54 3.98 34.42
N LYS A 34 -0.75 4.09 35.49
CA LYS A 34 0.35 3.16 35.78
C LYS A 34 -0.25 1.91 36.39
N THR A 35 -0.05 0.76 35.74
CA THR A 35 -0.46 -0.53 36.29
C THR A 35 0.82 -1.33 36.56
N GLU A 36 1.12 -1.58 37.83
CA GLU A 36 2.20 -2.47 38.23
C GLU A 36 1.70 -3.92 38.26
N ILE A 37 2.39 -4.78 37.53
CA ILE A 37 1.98 -6.16 37.26
C ILE A 37 3.22 -7.04 37.45
N GLY A 38 3.48 -7.42 38.71
CA GLY A 38 4.73 -8.10 39.06
C GLY A 38 5.95 -7.19 38.83
N SER A 39 6.94 -7.63 38.06
CA SER A 39 8.13 -6.84 37.70
C SER A 39 7.93 -5.87 36.52
N TYR A 40 6.71 -5.75 35.99
CA TYR A 40 6.41 -4.96 34.80
C TYR A 40 5.45 -3.81 35.09
N VAL A 41 5.61 -2.72 34.33
CA VAL A 41 4.79 -1.52 34.42
C VAL A 41 4.12 -1.28 33.08
N MET A 42 2.78 -1.32 33.04
CA MET A 42 1.98 -0.95 31.88
C MET A 42 1.55 0.51 32.04
N PHE A 43 1.74 1.33 31.01
CA PHE A 43 1.25 2.70 30.97
C PHE A 43 0.13 2.81 29.93
N THR A 44 -1.10 2.94 30.42
CA THR A 44 -2.24 3.31 29.57
C THR A 44 -2.41 4.82 29.67
N ILE A 45 -2.26 5.50 28.54
CA ILE A 45 -2.40 6.95 28.44
C ILE A 45 -3.76 7.24 27.82
N TYR A 46 -4.63 7.89 28.59
CA TYR A 46 -5.89 8.42 28.10
C TYR A 46 -5.64 9.84 27.59
N MET A 47 -5.76 10.02 26.28
CA MET A 47 -5.72 11.34 25.65
C MET A 47 -7.15 11.90 25.72
N GLY A 48 -7.32 13.18 26.08
CA GLY A 48 -8.61 13.84 26.39
C GLY A 48 -9.74 13.78 25.34
N ASN A 49 -9.52 13.10 24.21
CA ASN A 49 -10.47 12.95 23.10
C ASN A 49 -11.05 11.52 23.01
N GLY A 50 -10.87 10.67 24.02
CA GLY A 50 -11.36 9.28 24.01
C GLY A 50 -10.47 8.28 23.26
N ILE A 51 -9.31 8.73 22.76
CA ILE A 51 -8.28 7.86 22.16
C ILE A 51 -7.38 7.34 23.28
N SER A 52 -7.31 6.02 23.43
CA SER A 52 -6.36 5.38 24.35
C SER A 52 -5.07 5.01 23.64
N ALA A 53 -3.93 5.17 24.30
CA ALA A 53 -2.66 4.65 23.83
C ALA A 53 -2.05 3.69 24.86
N ILE A 54 -1.55 2.55 24.39
CA ILE A 54 -0.73 1.62 25.16
C ILE A 54 0.71 1.83 24.71
N LYS A 55 1.57 2.36 25.60
CA LYS A 55 2.96 2.68 25.26
C LYS A 55 3.95 2.03 26.23
N GLY A 56 5.12 1.63 25.72
CA GLY A 56 6.29 1.27 26.54
C GLY A 56 6.14 -0.03 27.35
N CYS A 57 5.23 -0.91 26.98
CA CYS A 57 5.06 -2.21 27.62
C CYS A 57 6.14 -3.20 27.14
N LYS A 58 6.52 -4.18 27.96
CA LYS A 58 7.49 -5.22 27.59
C LYS A 58 6.85 -6.51 27.04
N GLY A 59 5.52 -6.58 27.04
CA GLY A 59 4.75 -7.73 26.57
C GLY A 59 3.27 -7.57 26.89
N VAL A 60 2.44 -8.42 26.28
CA VAL A 60 0.99 -8.49 26.50
C VAL A 60 0.68 -9.90 26.98
N ALA A 61 -0.01 -10.05 28.12
CA ALA A 61 -0.52 -11.35 28.54
C ALA A 61 -1.89 -11.20 29.22
N SER A 62 -2.70 -12.27 29.25
CA SER A 62 -4.04 -12.29 29.85
C SER A 62 -4.20 -13.49 30.79
N ARG A 63 -5.01 -13.37 31.84
CA ARG A 63 -5.40 -14.49 32.75
C ARG A 63 -6.85 -14.40 33.24
N SER A 64 -7.67 -13.47 32.74
CA SER A 64 -9.08 -13.37 33.13
C SER A 64 -10.01 -13.70 31.98
N THR A 65 -11.16 -14.28 32.34
CA THR A 65 -12.33 -14.53 31.49
C THR A 65 -13.20 -13.28 31.30
N ASP A 66 -12.71 -12.10 31.70
CA ASP A 66 -13.43 -10.83 31.57
C ASP A 66 -13.11 -10.20 30.20
N GLU A 67 -14.13 -9.79 29.45
CA GLU A 67 -13.97 -9.12 28.15
C GLU A 67 -13.09 -7.86 28.31
N LEU A 68 -11.90 -7.86 27.68
CA LEU A 68 -11.10 -6.65 27.51
C LEU A 68 -11.89 -5.67 26.64
N CYS A 69 -12.27 -4.52 27.20
CA CYS A 69 -13.05 -3.52 26.49
C CYS A 69 -12.16 -2.34 26.12
N PHE A 70 -11.70 -2.29 24.86
CA PHE A 70 -10.98 -1.14 24.33
C PHE A 70 -11.94 -0.08 23.79
N PRO A 71 -11.55 1.21 23.78
CA PRO A 71 -12.30 2.22 23.07
C PRO A 71 -12.27 1.98 21.56
N LYS A 72 -13.18 2.64 20.83
CA LYS A 72 -13.27 2.53 19.36
C LYS A 72 -11.97 2.86 18.63
N SER A 73 -11.09 3.66 19.24
CA SER A 73 -9.79 4.00 18.66
C SER A 73 -8.68 3.79 19.67
N ILE A 74 -7.65 3.04 19.26
CA ILE A 74 -6.51 2.70 20.10
C ILE A 74 -5.20 2.77 19.33
N ILE A 75 -4.15 3.23 20.01
CA ILE A 75 -2.77 3.23 19.54
C ILE A 75 -1.97 2.23 20.36
N LEU A 76 -1.30 1.31 19.69
CA LEU A 76 -0.37 0.34 20.28
C LEU A 76 1.04 0.74 19.91
N SER A 77 1.88 0.99 20.91
CA SER A 77 3.30 1.25 20.72
C SER A 77 4.13 0.50 21.74
N ILE A 78 4.46 -0.74 21.38
CA ILE A 78 5.04 -1.74 22.27
C ILE A 78 6.29 -2.32 21.57
N PRO A 79 7.45 -1.67 21.66
CA PRO A 79 8.63 -2.02 20.83
C PRO A 79 9.04 -3.48 20.92
N TYR A 80 8.96 -4.06 22.11
CA TYR A 80 9.43 -5.42 22.41
C TYR A 80 8.34 -6.49 22.27
N VAL A 81 7.16 -6.16 21.72
CA VAL A 81 6.08 -7.15 21.57
C VAL A 81 6.35 -8.05 20.38
N LYS A 82 6.56 -9.36 20.61
CA LYS A 82 6.78 -10.33 19.53
C LYS A 82 5.50 -10.79 18.85
N SER A 83 4.43 -10.91 19.64
CA SER A 83 3.09 -11.31 19.22
C SER A 83 2.05 -10.74 20.18
N LEU A 84 0.83 -10.52 19.67
CA LEU A 84 -0.34 -10.22 20.48
C LEU A 84 -1.01 -11.54 20.88
N THR A 85 -1.43 -11.66 22.13
CA THR A 85 -2.15 -12.86 22.61
C THR A 85 -3.58 -12.86 22.08
N GLU A 86 -4.16 -14.06 21.91
CA GLU A 86 -5.54 -14.26 21.45
C GLU A 86 -6.55 -13.44 22.27
N ALA A 87 -6.44 -13.45 23.60
CA ALA A 87 -7.33 -12.64 24.45
C ALA A 87 -7.21 -11.12 24.21
N PHE A 88 -6.00 -10.64 23.88
CA PHE A 88 -5.81 -9.23 23.56
C PHE A 88 -6.46 -8.89 22.21
N MET A 89 -6.31 -9.78 21.23
CA MET A 89 -6.96 -9.67 19.91
C MET A 89 -8.48 -9.67 20.04
N HIS A 90 -9.04 -10.55 20.87
CA HIS A 90 -10.48 -10.59 21.15
C HIS A 90 -10.97 -9.29 21.81
N GLY A 91 -10.14 -8.67 22.65
CA GLY A 91 -10.46 -7.35 23.19
C GLY A 91 -10.56 -6.27 22.12
N LEU A 92 -9.77 -6.39 21.04
CA LEU A 92 -9.78 -5.46 19.90
C LEU A 92 -10.96 -5.70 18.95
N ALA A 93 -11.81 -6.70 19.19
CA ALA A 93 -12.93 -7.03 18.29
C ALA A 93 -13.93 -5.88 18.04
N LYS A 94 -14.08 -4.98 19.03
CA LYS A 94 -14.95 -3.78 18.97
C LYS A 94 -14.20 -2.51 18.53
N VAL A 95 -12.89 -2.59 18.28
CA VAL A 95 -12.08 -1.45 17.83
C VAL A 95 -12.37 -1.16 16.37
N GLU A 96 -12.66 0.10 16.07
CA GLU A 96 -12.90 0.58 14.71
C GLU A 96 -11.63 1.17 14.09
N ASN A 97 -10.72 1.72 14.90
CA ASN A 97 -9.51 2.40 14.44
C ASN A 97 -8.30 1.95 15.24
N LEU A 98 -7.46 1.11 14.63
CA LEU A 98 -6.25 0.58 15.27
C LEU A 98 -5.01 1.22 14.63
N LYS A 99 -4.17 1.84 15.45
CA LYS A 99 -2.83 2.24 15.05
C LYS A 99 -1.80 1.37 15.79
N ILE A 100 -0.86 0.80 15.06
CA ILE A 100 0.31 0.08 15.60
C ILE A 100 1.53 0.88 15.17
N ASP A 101 2.34 1.30 16.13
CA ASP A 101 3.40 2.29 15.91
C ASP A 101 4.63 1.92 16.72
N ASN A 102 5.77 1.74 16.08
CA ASN A 102 7.03 1.40 16.76
C ASN A 102 6.94 0.09 17.56
N CYS A 103 6.36 -0.95 16.95
CA CYS A 103 6.36 -2.33 17.47
C CYS A 103 7.43 -3.14 16.72
N GLU A 104 8.70 -2.88 17.04
CA GLU A 104 9.86 -3.36 16.27
C GLU A 104 10.02 -4.89 16.25
N GLU A 105 9.69 -5.58 17.36
CA GLU A 105 9.78 -7.04 17.46
C GLU A 105 8.53 -7.78 16.97
N LEU A 106 7.46 -7.06 16.58
CA LEU A 106 6.19 -7.68 16.20
C LEU A 106 6.37 -8.42 14.89
N THR A 107 6.26 -9.75 14.96
CA THR A 107 6.57 -10.61 13.81
C THR A 107 5.39 -10.81 12.88
N SER A 108 4.17 -10.71 13.41
CA SER A 108 2.97 -11.02 12.65
C SER A 108 1.70 -10.46 13.27
N LEU A 109 0.71 -10.23 12.41
CA LEU A 109 -0.65 -9.83 12.76
C LEU A 109 -1.61 -10.79 12.04
N TRP A 110 -2.31 -11.63 12.81
CA TRP A 110 -3.20 -12.67 12.28
C TRP A 110 -4.62 -12.54 12.82
N GLN A 111 -5.56 -12.81 11.91
CA GLN A 111 -6.85 -13.52 12.08
C GLN A 111 -8.13 -12.79 12.52
N ASP A 112 -9.21 -13.49 12.14
CA ASP A 112 -10.65 -13.24 11.96
C ASP A 112 -11.42 -12.49 13.07
N GLU A 113 -10.74 -11.94 14.07
CA GLU A 113 -11.38 -11.32 15.24
C GLU A 113 -11.60 -9.82 15.08
N PHE A 114 -10.95 -9.17 14.11
CA PHE A 114 -11.14 -7.74 13.78
C PHE A 114 -12.45 -7.46 13.04
N VAL A 115 -13.56 -7.92 13.59
CA VAL A 115 -14.88 -7.84 12.93
C VAL A 115 -15.37 -6.41 12.73
N SER A 116 -14.97 -5.48 13.61
CA SER A 116 -15.41 -4.07 13.57
C SER A 116 -14.38 -3.10 12.99
N LEU A 117 -13.21 -3.59 12.58
CA LEU A 117 -12.08 -2.72 12.24
C LEU A 117 -12.33 -1.99 10.91
N ILE A 118 -12.35 -0.66 10.95
CA ILE A 118 -12.59 0.22 9.79
C ILE A 118 -11.28 0.78 9.26
N THR A 119 -10.36 1.16 10.15
CA THR A 119 -9.05 1.69 9.79
C THR A 119 -7.92 0.99 10.53
N LEU A 120 -6.84 0.69 9.80
CA LEU A 120 -5.62 0.09 10.31
C LEU A 120 -4.43 0.87 9.81
N ASP A 121 -3.62 1.38 10.73
CA ASP A 121 -2.40 2.13 10.44
C ASP A 121 -1.22 1.46 11.14
N ILE A 122 -0.29 0.89 10.39
CA ILE A 122 0.89 0.19 10.90
C ILE A 122 2.12 0.98 10.50
N ARG A 123 2.90 1.46 11.48
CA ARG A 123 4.13 2.21 11.27
C ARG A 123 5.28 1.62 12.07
N ASP A 124 6.46 1.63 11.46
CA ASP A 124 7.73 1.33 12.14
C ASP A 124 7.72 -0.06 12.83
N CYS A 125 7.17 -1.08 12.14
CA CYS A 125 7.16 -2.47 12.59
C CYS A 125 8.17 -3.29 11.77
N ALA A 126 9.46 -3.12 12.07
CA ALA A 126 10.56 -3.66 11.26
C ALA A 126 10.57 -5.20 11.15
N SER A 127 10.16 -5.93 12.19
CA SER A 127 10.13 -7.40 12.17
C SER A 127 8.84 -8.01 11.60
N LEU A 128 7.87 -7.18 11.20
CA LEU A 128 6.56 -7.67 10.77
C LEU A 128 6.68 -8.35 9.40
N VAL A 129 6.60 -9.68 9.38
CA VAL A 129 6.87 -10.46 8.15
C VAL A 129 5.62 -10.61 7.30
N ASN A 130 4.47 -10.87 7.95
CA ASN A 130 3.21 -11.22 7.30
C ASN A 130 2.05 -10.48 7.96
N ILE A 131 1.12 -10.03 7.12
CA ILE A 131 -0.18 -9.46 7.52
C ILE A 131 -1.26 -10.20 6.77
N SER A 132 -2.21 -10.78 7.51
CA SER A 132 -3.41 -11.41 6.96
C SER A 132 -4.65 -10.80 7.60
N LEU A 133 -5.53 -10.22 6.79
CA LEU A 133 -6.69 -9.44 7.24
C LEU A 133 -7.99 -9.95 6.61
N THR A 134 -8.99 -10.19 7.45
CA THR A 134 -10.35 -10.65 7.10
C THR A 134 -11.36 -9.80 7.89
N SER A 135 -11.51 -8.53 7.52
CA SER A 135 -12.24 -7.55 8.33
C SER A 135 -13.12 -6.60 7.51
N THR A 136 -13.91 -5.78 8.20
CA THR A 136 -14.70 -4.67 7.63
C THR A 136 -13.83 -3.45 7.26
N LEU A 137 -12.52 -3.66 7.12
CA LEU A 137 -11.52 -2.63 6.90
C LEU A 137 -11.80 -1.87 5.62
N ARG A 138 -11.86 -0.54 5.73
CA ARG A 138 -12.04 0.39 4.60
C ARG A 138 -10.76 1.12 4.23
N LYS A 139 -9.87 1.33 5.19
CA LYS A 139 -8.59 2.03 4.99
C LYS A 139 -7.43 1.29 5.65
N LEU A 140 -6.39 1.03 4.86
CA LEU A 140 -5.14 0.43 5.30
C LEU A 140 -3.98 1.39 5.03
N ASN A 141 -3.17 1.68 6.04
CA ASN A 141 -1.88 2.35 5.89
C ASN A 141 -0.78 1.45 6.47
N ILE A 142 0.27 1.21 5.70
CA ILE A 142 1.46 0.48 6.15
C ILE A 142 2.67 1.32 5.77
N GLU A 143 3.51 1.65 6.74
CA GLU A 143 4.66 2.53 6.56
C GLU A 143 5.87 1.98 7.32
N ALA A 144 7.04 2.00 6.67
CA ALA A 144 8.30 1.60 7.30
C ALA A 144 8.29 0.19 7.94
N CYS A 145 7.55 -0.75 7.35
CA CYS A 145 7.52 -2.16 7.76
C CYS A 145 8.54 -2.96 6.93
N SER A 146 9.83 -2.75 7.19
CA SER A 146 10.92 -3.23 6.34
C SER A 146 11.01 -4.75 6.23
N GLY A 147 10.52 -5.52 7.20
CA GLY A 147 10.49 -6.98 7.19
C GLY A 147 9.32 -7.60 6.44
N LEU A 148 8.33 -6.80 6.02
CA LEU A 148 7.09 -7.28 5.41
C LEU A 148 7.39 -7.85 4.02
N LYS A 149 7.15 -9.15 3.85
CA LYS A 149 7.45 -9.84 2.58
C LYS A 149 6.23 -9.98 1.68
N SER A 150 5.06 -10.16 2.28
CA SER A 150 3.80 -10.31 1.56
C SER A 150 2.64 -9.73 2.35
N LEU A 151 1.71 -9.13 1.61
CA LEU A 151 0.45 -8.63 2.14
C LEU A 151 -0.69 -9.52 1.62
N SER A 152 -1.46 -10.14 2.51
CA SER A 152 -2.59 -11.00 2.15
C SER A 152 -3.90 -10.26 2.40
N ILE A 153 -4.22 -9.28 1.52
CA ILE A 153 -5.41 -8.42 1.62
C ILE A 153 -6.54 -8.80 0.67
N SER A 154 -6.39 -9.85 -0.14
CA SER A 154 -7.40 -10.29 -1.12
C SER A 154 -8.80 -10.48 -0.53
N ASN A 155 -8.89 -10.90 0.74
CA ASN A 155 -10.14 -11.13 1.46
C ASN A 155 -10.74 -9.86 2.11
N CYS A 156 -10.08 -8.71 2.04
CA CYS A 156 -10.59 -7.44 2.57
C CYS A 156 -11.64 -6.86 1.61
N THR A 157 -12.81 -7.48 1.55
CA THR A 157 -13.86 -7.16 0.56
C THR A 157 -14.43 -5.75 0.72
N TYR A 158 -14.23 -5.06 1.85
CA TYR A 158 -14.66 -3.67 2.06
C TYR A 158 -13.54 -2.63 1.92
N LEU A 159 -12.31 -3.05 1.62
CA LEU A 159 -11.16 -2.15 1.56
C LEU A 159 -11.32 -1.20 0.39
N GLU A 160 -11.39 0.10 0.66
CA GLU A 160 -11.57 1.15 -0.35
C GLU A 160 -10.25 1.87 -0.66
N LYS A 161 -9.37 2.00 0.33
CA LYS A 161 -8.10 2.73 0.20
C LYS A 161 -6.96 2.00 0.88
N ALA A 162 -5.84 1.87 0.19
CA ALA A 162 -4.61 1.34 0.74
C ALA A 162 -3.42 2.27 0.42
N SER A 163 -2.55 2.46 1.41
CA SER A 163 -1.30 3.19 1.28
C SER A 163 -0.18 2.33 1.86
N ILE A 164 0.86 2.07 1.07
CA ILE A 164 1.98 1.20 1.45
C ILE A 164 3.26 1.95 1.14
N SER A 165 4.08 2.23 2.14
CA SER A 165 5.31 2.98 1.96
C SER A 165 6.50 2.42 2.73
N ARG A 166 7.70 2.54 2.17
CA ARG A 166 8.96 2.14 2.83
C ARG A 166 8.94 0.69 3.33
N CYS A 167 8.28 -0.20 2.60
CA CYS A 167 8.17 -1.62 2.92
C CYS A 167 9.18 -2.41 2.08
N ASN A 168 10.47 -2.28 2.41
CA ASN A 168 11.54 -2.60 1.46
C ASN A 168 11.68 -4.10 1.17
N SER A 169 11.24 -5.02 2.03
CA SER A 169 11.23 -6.46 1.74
C SER A 169 10.00 -6.94 0.95
N LEU A 170 9.03 -6.06 0.69
CA LEU A 170 7.76 -6.43 0.07
C LEU A 170 7.98 -6.72 -1.41
N THR A 171 7.71 -7.95 -1.83
CA THR A 171 7.90 -8.34 -3.24
C THR A 171 6.61 -8.31 -4.05
N LEU A 172 5.46 -8.47 -3.38
CA LEU A 172 4.11 -8.49 -3.97
C LEU A 172 3.07 -7.87 -3.02
N ILE A 173 2.04 -7.20 -3.56
CA ILE A 173 0.95 -6.60 -2.75
C ILE A 173 -0.16 -7.59 -2.42
N SER A 174 -0.53 -8.47 -3.35
CA SER A 174 -1.55 -9.49 -3.11
C SER A 174 -1.28 -10.72 -3.98
N ARG A 175 -1.48 -11.93 -3.43
CA ARG A 175 -1.50 -13.15 -4.25
C ARG A 175 -2.86 -13.32 -4.90
N GLY A 176 -2.90 -13.65 -6.19
CA GLY A 176 -4.14 -13.72 -6.95
C GLY A 176 -4.61 -12.32 -7.36
N GLN A 177 -5.53 -11.70 -6.62
CA GLN A 177 -6.14 -10.42 -7.01
C GLN A 177 -6.06 -9.36 -5.91
N LEU A 178 -6.15 -8.09 -6.34
CA LEU A 178 -6.41 -6.97 -5.44
C LEU A 178 -7.84 -7.06 -4.86
N PRO A 179 -8.11 -6.46 -3.70
CA PRO A 179 -9.44 -6.45 -3.11
C PRO A 179 -10.48 -5.83 -4.05
N GLN A 180 -11.66 -6.44 -4.16
CA GLN A 180 -12.68 -6.07 -5.14
C GLN A 180 -13.15 -4.61 -5.01
N ASN A 181 -13.33 -4.11 -3.78
CA ASN A 181 -13.81 -2.74 -3.54
C ASN A 181 -12.69 -1.70 -3.42
N LEU A 182 -11.43 -2.08 -3.67
CA LEU A 182 -10.31 -1.14 -3.57
C LEU A 182 -10.42 -0.10 -4.69
N LYS A 183 -10.54 1.18 -4.33
CA LYS A 183 -10.67 2.31 -5.24
C LYS A 183 -9.39 3.10 -5.40
N THR A 184 -8.56 3.15 -4.36
CA THR A 184 -7.31 3.91 -4.35
C THR A 184 -6.18 3.08 -3.77
N LEU A 185 -5.06 3.01 -4.49
CA LEU A 185 -3.83 2.36 -4.04
C LEU A 185 -2.64 3.32 -4.23
N TYR A 186 -1.99 3.67 -3.12
CA TYR A 186 -0.75 4.44 -3.10
C TYR A 186 0.40 3.53 -2.66
N ILE A 187 1.48 3.51 -3.44
CA ILE A 187 2.69 2.77 -3.13
C ILE A 187 3.89 3.69 -3.27
N ASP A 188 4.76 3.73 -2.27
CA ASP A 188 5.89 4.65 -2.25
C ASP A 188 7.14 4.03 -1.63
N ASP A 189 8.27 4.14 -2.31
CA ASP A 189 9.57 3.75 -1.77
C ASP A 189 9.62 2.27 -1.31
N CYS A 190 9.02 1.36 -2.08
CA CYS A 190 9.07 -0.09 -1.84
C CYS A 190 10.16 -0.73 -2.73
N GLU A 191 11.37 -0.88 -2.19
CA GLU A 191 12.58 -1.26 -2.94
C GLU A 191 12.49 -2.58 -3.72
N ASN A 192 12.01 -3.66 -3.07
CA ASN A 192 11.96 -5.00 -3.68
C ASN A 192 10.61 -5.34 -4.34
N LEU A 193 9.69 -4.38 -4.46
CA LEU A 193 8.38 -4.65 -5.05
C LEU A 193 8.54 -4.94 -6.55
N GLN A 194 8.16 -6.15 -6.97
CA GLN A 194 8.31 -6.60 -8.35
C GLN A 194 7.00 -6.53 -9.13
N PHE A 195 5.87 -6.82 -8.48
CA PHE A 195 4.53 -6.87 -9.08
C PHE A 195 3.46 -6.43 -8.06
N LEU A 196 2.30 -5.96 -8.53
CA LEU A 196 1.16 -5.71 -7.65
C LEU A 196 0.47 -7.00 -7.24
N ALA A 197 0.20 -7.86 -8.23
CA ALA A 197 -0.39 -9.16 -8.02
C ALA A 197 0.26 -10.22 -8.90
N ASP A 198 0.37 -11.43 -8.36
CA ASP A 198 0.84 -12.62 -9.08
C ASP A 198 -0.37 -13.52 -9.34
N GLU A 199 -0.87 -13.53 -10.58
CA GLU A 199 -1.97 -14.40 -10.99
C GLU A 199 -1.38 -15.70 -11.55
N GLU A 200 -1.04 -16.65 -10.65
CA GLU A 200 -0.60 -18.00 -11.06
C GLU A 200 -1.72 -18.79 -11.76
N GLU A 201 -2.99 -18.40 -11.58
CA GLU A 201 -4.12 -18.99 -12.29
C GLU A 201 -4.99 -17.90 -12.94
N ALA A 202 -5.10 -17.96 -14.26
CA ALA A 202 -5.87 -17.05 -15.10
C ALA A 202 -7.39 -17.22 -14.88
N PHE A 203 -7.91 -16.79 -13.74
CA PHE A 203 -9.34 -16.52 -13.59
C PHE A 203 -9.65 -15.15 -14.16
N SER A 204 -9.90 -15.20 -15.46
CA SER A 204 -10.52 -14.17 -16.29
C SER A 204 -11.53 -13.33 -15.50
N ASN A 205 -11.31 -12.01 -15.52
CA ASN A 205 -12.08 -10.92 -14.90
C ASN A 205 -11.56 -10.44 -13.54
N SER A 206 -10.48 -9.65 -13.56
CA SER A 206 -10.12 -8.75 -12.45
C SER A 206 -11.30 -7.82 -12.17
N SER A 207 -12.11 -8.17 -11.18
CA SER A 207 -13.31 -7.44 -10.74
C SER A 207 -12.97 -6.27 -9.80
N SER A 208 -11.74 -5.77 -9.87
CA SER A 208 -11.28 -4.66 -9.06
C SER A 208 -11.97 -3.35 -9.47
N LEU A 209 -12.45 -2.60 -8.49
CA LEU A 209 -13.00 -1.25 -8.66
C LEU A 209 -11.91 -0.16 -8.56
N LEU A 210 -10.64 -0.50 -8.80
CA LEU A 210 -9.53 0.42 -8.64
C LEU A 210 -9.63 1.57 -9.65
N GLU A 211 -9.82 2.78 -9.15
CA GLU A 211 -9.97 3.98 -9.96
C GLU A 211 -8.68 4.82 -10.01
N ASP A 212 -7.87 4.77 -8.95
CA ASP A 212 -6.66 5.58 -8.79
C ASP A 212 -5.49 4.74 -8.27
N LEU A 213 -4.42 4.67 -9.07
CA LEU A 213 -3.18 3.98 -8.76
C LEU A 213 -2.00 4.95 -8.89
N ASP A 214 -1.24 5.11 -7.81
CA ASP A 214 -0.06 5.96 -7.76
C ASP A 214 1.10 5.17 -7.14
N ILE A 215 2.15 4.96 -7.94
CA ILE A 215 3.35 4.22 -7.54
C ILE A 215 4.57 5.10 -7.72
N ARG A 216 5.35 5.25 -6.65
CA ARG A 216 6.53 6.12 -6.61
C ARG A 216 7.72 5.40 -5.99
N GLY A 217 8.91 5.63 -6.54
CA GLY A 217 10.14 5.15 -5.92
C GLY A 217 10.22 3.63 -5.73
N CYS A 218 9.62 2.82 -6.62
CA CYS A 218 9.74 1.36 -6.58
C CYS A 218 10.74 0.89 -7.63
N PRO A 219 12.05 0.80 -7.31
CA PRO A 219 13.10 0.54 -8.30
C PRO A 219 13.04 -0.85 -8.92
N SER A 220 12.56 -1.87 -8.20
CA SER A 220 12.47 -3.26 -8.71
C SER A 220 11.20 -3.56 -9.52
N LEU A 221 10.27 -2.60 -9.61
CA LEU A 221 8.98 -2.79 -10.28
C LEU A 221 9.20 -2.82 -11.80
N LYS A 222 8.87 -3.95 -12.44
CA LYS A 222 9.06 -4.13 -13.89
C LYS A 222 7.80 -3.83 -14.70
N CYS A 223 6.66 -4.29 -14.20
CA CYS A 223 5.32 -4.04 -14.76
C CYS A 223 4.28 -4.14 -13.63
N LEU A 224 3.05 -3.70 -13.88
CA LEU A 224 1.99 -3.71 -12.86
C LEU A 224 1.36 -5.09 -12.68
N SER A 225 1.27 -5.86 -13.77
CA SER A 225 0.72 -7.22 -13.80
C SER A 225 1.60 -8.12 -14.69
N SER A 226 1.91 -9.33 -14.22
CA SER A 226 2.70 -10.34 -14.94
C SER A 226 1.84 -11.11 -15.97
N SER A 227 0.60 -11.47 -15.61
CA SER A 227 -0.29 -12.34 -16.40
C SER A 227 -1.66 -11.73 -16.75
N GLY A 228 -2.08 -10.66 -16.06
CA GLY A 228 -3.43 -10.08 -16.16
C GLY A 228 -3.52 -8.71 -16.85
N ASP A 229 -4.75 -8.32 -17.20
CA ASP A 229 -5.11 -6.97 -17.63
C ASP A 229 -5.12 -6.00 -16.43
N LEU A 230 -4.88 -4.72 -16.70
CA LEU A 230 -5.12 -3.68 -15.69
C LEU A 230 -6.63 -3.53 -15.42
N PRO A 231 -7.04 -3.12 -14.20
CA PRO A 231 -8.45 -2.92 -13.88
C PRO A 231 -9.13 -1.99 -14.89
N THR A 232 -10.24 -2.44 -15.48
CA THR A 232 -10.96 -1.67 -16.51
C THR A 232 -11.62 -0.41 -15.97
N THR A 233 -11.75 -0.31 -14.63
CA THR A 233 -12.28 0.83 -13.88
C THR A 233 -11.24 1.92 -13.61
N LEU A 234 -9.96 1.69 -13.92
CA LEU A 234 -8.86 2.59 -13.62
C LEU A 234 -8.99 3.90 -14.41
N LYS A 235 -9.08 5.03 -13.70
CA LYS A 235 -9.24 6.38 -14.25
C LYS A 235 -7.95 7.19 -14.18
N ARG A 236 -7.13 6.99 -13.14
CA ARG A 236 -5.85 7.66 -12.95
C ARG A 236 -4.76 6.63 -12.69
N LEU A 237 -3.66 6.77 -13.44
CA LEU A 237 -2.45 6.00 -13.26
C LEU A 237 -1.24 6.94 -13.22
N GLN A 238 -0.49 6.89 -12.13
CA GLN A 238 0.77 7.61 -11.99
C GLN A 238 1.90 6.65 -11.59
N ILE A 239 2.98 6.65 -12.37
CA ILE A 239 4.22 5.92 -12.09
C ILE A 239 5.38 6.91 -12.06
N MET A 240 6.16 6.93 -10.97
CA MET A 240 7.25 7.88 -10.79
C MET A 240 8.50 7.20 -10.24
N SER A 241 9.66 7.44 -10.86
CA SER A 241 10.96 6.98 -10.37
C SER A 241 11.05 5.46 -10.18
N CYS A 242 10.40 4.68 -11.06
CA CYS A 242 10.52 3.22 -11.12
C CYS A 242 11.55 2.84 -12.18
N ILE A 243 12.80 2.63 -11.78
CA ILE A 243 13.94 2.55 -12.71
C ILE A 243 13.96 1.28 -13.57
N GLU A 244 13.44 0.16 -13.08
CA GLU A 244 13.32 -1.10 -13.83
C GLU A 244 12.01 -1.21 -14.62
N PHE A 245 11.14 -0.20 -14.56
CA PHE A 245 9.81 -0.26 -15.18
C PHE A 245 9.90 -0.21 -16.70
N THR A 246 9.40 -1.26 -17.37
CA THR A 246 9.50 -1.40 -18.83
C THR A 246 8.18 -1.18 -19.55
N SER A 247 7.05 -1.57 -18.94
CA SER A 247 5.71 -1.46 -19.53
C SER A 247 4.61 -1.46 -18.46
N LEU A 248 3.42 -1.00 -18.82
CA LEU A 248 2.26 -0.97 -17.92
C LEU A 248 1.73 -2.38 -17.60
N SER A 249 1.61 -3.23 -18.62
CA SER A 249 1.11 -4.62 -18.52
C SER A 249 1.87 -5.52 -19.50
N SER A 250 1.82 -6.83 -19.32
CA SER A 250 2.45 -7.78 -20.25
C SER A 250 1.81 -7.78 -21.65
N LYS A 251 0.53 -7.43 -21.75
CA LYS A 251 -0.19 -7.26 -23.02
C LYS A 251 0.04 -5.90 -23.69
N ASN A 252 0.64 -4.93 -22.99
CA ASN A 252 0.81 -3.54 -23.46
C ASN A 252 -0.53 -2.91 -23.93
N GLU A 253 -1.60 -3.14 -23.17
CA GLU A 253 -2.91 -2.52 -23.39
C GLU A 253 -3.28 -1.58 -22.24
N LEU A 254 -3.98 -0.49 -22.57
CA LEU A 254 -4.45 0.52 -21.62
C LEU A 254 -5.92 0.30 -21.25
N PRO A 255 -6.31 0.50 -19.97
CA PRO A 255 -7.72 0.48 -19.58
C PRO A 255 -8.53 1.52 -20.34
N THR A 256 -9.71 1.15 -20.84
CA THR A 256 -10.57 2.04 -21.62
C THR A 256 -11.14 3.20 -20.81
N ALA A 257 -11.28 3.05 -19.48
CA ALA A 257 -11.72 4.12 -18.58
C ALA A 257 -10.60 5.09 -18.16
N LEU A 258 -9.34 4.83 -18.54
CA LEU A 258 -8.21 5.65 -18.11
C LEU A 258 -8.32 7.06 -18.69
N LYS A 259 -8.35 8.06 -17.82
CA LYS A 259 -8.43 9.49 -18.15
C LYS A 259 -7.08 10.19 -18.02
N TYR A 260 -6.32 9.84 -16.99
CA TYR A 260 -5.08 10.51 -16.65
C TYR A 260 -3.94 9.48 -16.55
N LEU A 261 -2.94 9.62 -17.41
CA LEU A 261 -1.73 8.80 -17.39
C LEU A 261 -0.50 9.68 -17.20
N PHE A 262 0.22 9.45 -16.10
CA PHE A 262 1.43 10.16 -15.77
C PHE A 262 2.58 9.16 -15.57
N VAL A 263 3.66 9.31 -16.35
CA VAL A 263 4.87 8.50 -16.18
C VAL A 263 6.09 9.39 -16.09
N TYR A 264 6.82 9.32 -14.97
CA TYR A 264 7.98 10.16 -14.72
C TYR A 264 9.19 9.33 -14.35
N ASN A 265 10.35 9.68 -14.89
CA ASN A 265 11.63 9.10 -14.47
C ASN A 265 11.64 7.56 -14.50
N CYS A 266 11.12 6.99 -15.57
CA CYS A 266 11.11 5.54 -15.85
C CYS A 266 12.03 5.25 -17.04
N PRO A 267 13.37 5.26 -16.85
CA PRO A 267 14.33 5.27 -17.95
C PRO A 267 14.30 4.02 -18.84
N LYS A 268 13.83 2.87 -18.33
CA LYS A 268 13.70 1.63 -19.10
C LYS A 268 12.39 1.47 -19.85
N MET A 269 11.42 2.38 -19.66
CA MET A 269 10.12 2.26 -20.32
C MET A 269 10.26 2.49 -21.82
N GLU A 270 9.83 1.51 -22.61
CA GLU A 270 9.96 1.55 -24.08
C GLU A 270 8.65 1.98 -24.76
N SER A 271 7.50 1.65 -24.15
CA SER A 271 6.18 2.05 -24.60
C SER A 271 5.16 2.03 -23.45
N ILE A 272 4.12 2.84 -23.56
CA ILE A 272 2.95 2.80 -22.66
C ILE A 272 1.89 1.79 -23.12
N ALA A 273 1.81 1.51 -24.43
CA ALA A 273 0.89 0.55 -25.04
C ALA A 273 1.29 0.26 -26.50
N ASN A 274 0.84 -0.86 -27.06
CA ASN A 274 1.04 -1.15 -28.48
C ASN A 274 0.05 -0.36 -29.36
N ASN A 275 -1.24 -0.42 -29.01
CA ASN A 275 -2.33 0.26 -29.71
C ASN A 275 -3.30 0.88 -28.70
N LEU A 276 -3.89 2.01 -29.07
CA LEU A 276 -4.96 2.65 -28.31
C LEU A 276 -6.33 2.26 -28.89
N PRO A 277 -7.27 1.78 -28.06
CA PRO A 277 -8.60 1.45 -28.54
C PRO A 277 -9.40 2.74 -28.80
N ASN A 278 -10.31 2.70 -29.79
CA ASN A 278 -11.10 3.87 -30.20
C ASN A 278 -12.01 4.41 -29.08
N ASN A 279 -12.31 3.60 -28.08
CA ASN A 279 -13.18 3.93 -26.95
C ASN A 279 -12.39 4.32 -25.69
N ALA A 280 -11.08 4.56 -25.78
CA ALA A 280 -10.32 4.99 -24.62
C ALA A 280 -10.76 6.41 -24.18
N SER A 281 -10.86 6.61 -22.87
CA SER A 281 -11.32 7.85 -22.24
C SER A 281 -10.18 8.80 -21.90
N LEU A 282 -8.99 8.62 -22.50
CA LEU A 282 -7.78 9.34 -22.11
C LEU A 282 -7.94 10.84 -22.39
N GLU A 283 -7.73 11.66 -21.37
CA GLU A 283 -7.86 13.11 -21.39
C GLU A 283 -6.50 13.82 -21.30
N TYR A 284 -5.59 13.28 -20.48
CA TYR A 284 -4.24 13.83 -20.27
C TYR A 284 -3.21 12.70 -20.26
N LEU A 285 -2.23 12.83 -21.14
CA LEU A 285 -1.00 12.05 -21.14
C LEU A 285 0.20 12.94 -20.77
N GLN A 286 0.95 12.55 -19.75
CA GLN A 286 2.25 13.16 -19.44
C GLN A 286 3.33 12.09 -19.28
N ILE A 287 4.41 12.23 -20.04
CA ILE A 287 5.57 11.36 -19.94
C ILE A 287 6.82 12.21 -19.83
N ALA A 288 7.57 12.08 -18.73
CA ALA A 288 8.83 12.80 -18.57
C ALA A 288 10.00 11.90 -18.17
N SER A 289 11.20 12.24 -18.62
CA SER A 289 12.45 11.56 -18.20
C SER A 289 12.43 10.05 -18.46
N CYS A 290 11.86 9.63 -19.61
CA CYS A 290 11.78 8.23 -20.02
C CYS A 290 12.76 7.97 -21.17
N ALA A 291 14.00 7.66 -20.83
CA ALA A 291 15.14 7.63 -21.75
C ALA A 291 15.01 6.65 -22.93
N LYS A 292 14.26 5.56 -22.77
CA LYS A 292 14.03 4.54 -23.82
C LYS A 292 12.73 4.69 -24.60
N LEU A 293 11.85 5.63 -24.26
CA LEU A 293 10.61 5.83 -24.98
C LEU A 293 10.93 6.30 -26.40
N LYS A 294 10.50 5.54 -27.41
CA LYS A 294 10.78 5.85 -28.83
C LYS A 294 9.63 6.55 -29.54
N SER A 295 8.40 6.17 -29.22
CA SER A 295 7.19 6.68 -29.83
C SER A 295 6.00 6.51 -28.88
N LEU A 296 4.89 7.17 -29.18
CA LEU A 296 3.60 6.90 -28.56
C LEU A 296 2.88 5.73 -29.25
N PRO A 297 1.80 5.18 -28.65
CA PRO A 297 1.03 4.06 -29.24
C PRO A 297 0.25 4.48 -30.49
N VAL A 298 0.08 3.56 -31.43
CA VAL A 298 -0.76 3.74 -32.62
C VAL A 298 -2.22 4.00 -32.24
N GLY A 299 -2.90 4.86 -32.99
CA GLY A 299 -4.31 5.19 -32.75
C GLY A 299 -4.56 6.43 -31.89
N LEU A 300 -3.55 7.28 -31.65
CA LEU A 300 -3.73 8.56 -30.95
C LEU A 300 -4.84 9.41 -31.57
N HIS A 301 -4.90 9.49 -32.90
CA HIS A 301 -5.91 10.23 -33.65
C HIS A 301 -7.35 9.78 -33.37
N LYS A 302 -7.54 8.59 -32.79
CA LYS A 302 -8.86 8.03 -32.47
C LYS A 302 -9.38 8.48 -31.11
N LEU A 303 -8.54 9.13 -30.29
CA LEU A 303 -8.88 9.55 -28.93
C LEU A 303 -9.65 10.88 -28.93
N CYS A 304 -10.98 10.79 -28.91
CA CYS A 304 -11.86 11.96 -28.98
C CYS A 304 -11.91 12.80 -27.69
N HIS A 305 -11.28 12.35 -26.60
CA HIS A 305 -11.23 13.07 -25.33
C HIS A 305 -9.84 13.60 -24.96
N LEU A 306 -8.79 13.19 -25.69
CA LEU A 306 -7.40 13.52 -25.37
C LEU A 306 -7.12 14.99 -25.66
N ASN A 307 -7.13 15.80 -24.62
CA ASN A 307 -6.99 17.26 -24.73
C ASN A 307 -5.58 17.75 -24.42
N LYS A 308 -4.77 16.99 -23.68
CA LYS A 308 -3.41 17.40 -23.31
C LYS A 308 -2.40 16.26 -23.47
N ILE A 309 -1.29 16.57 -24.15
CA ILE A 309 -0.11 15.71 -24.25
C ILE A 309 1.11 16.53 -23.82
N GLU A 310 1.85 16.02 -22.85
CA GLU A 310 3.13 16.57 -22.43
C GLU A 310 4.21 15.49 -22.45
N ILE A 311 5.26 15.70 -23.25
CA ILE A 311 6.41 14.81 -23.32
C ILE A 311 7.67 15.62 -23.03
N SER A 312 8.48 15.19 -22.07
CA SER A 312 9.71 15.92 -21.78
C SER A 312 10.90 15.10 -21.36
N ASN A 313 12.11 15.58 -21.67
CA ASN A 313 13.35 14.92 -21.30
C ASN A 313 13.37 13.43 -21.74
N CYS A 314 12.86 13.16 -22.95
CA CYS A 314 12.79 11.82 -23.54
C CYS A 314 13.75 11.77 -24.75
N PRO A 315 15.07 11.55 -24.53
CA PRO A 315 16.09 11.68 -25.58
C PRO A 315 16.01 10.62 -26.69
N SER A 316 15.28 9.52 -26.50
CA SER A 316 15.06 8.51 -27.55
C SER A 316 13.76 8.70 -28.33
N PHE A 317 12.96 9.70 -28.00
CA PHE A 317 11.67 9.93 -28.65
C PHE A 317 11.89 10.51 -30.05
N VAL A 318 11.52 9.76 -31.09
CA VAL A 318 11.87 10.08 -32.49
C VAL A 318 10.71 10.71 -33.26
N SER A 319 9.50 10.15 -33.11
CA SER A 319 8.35 10.58 -33.89
C SER A 319 7.02 10.13 -33.28
N PHE A 320 5.95 10.75 -33.77
CA PHE A 320 4.58 10.32 -33.49
C PHE A 320 4.15 9.17 -34.42
N PRO A 321 3.33 8.23 -33.93
CA PRO A 321 2.76 7.17 -34.77
C PRO A 321 1.79 7.74 -35.82
N ASP A 322 1.32 6.89 -36.73
CA ASP A 322 0.32 7.22 -37.77
C ASP A 322 0.68 8.43 -38.64
N GLY A 323 1.97 8.67 -38.91
CA GLY A 323 2.41 9.84 -39.68
C GLY A 323 2.14 11.18 -38.97
N GLY A 324 2.08 11.17 -37.64
CA GLY A 324 1.88 12.36 -36.82
C GLY A 324 0.43 12.83 -36.71
N LEU A 325 -0.54 11.96 -36.99
CA LEU A 325 -1.96 12.28 -36.83
C LEU A 325 -2.33 12.42 -35.35
N LEU A 326 -2.69 13.64 -34.95
CA LEU A 326 -3.14 13.96 -33.61
C LEU A 326 -4.68 13.88 -33.49
N PRO A 327 -5.21 13.64 -32.28
CA PRO A 327 -6.65 13.69 -32.05
C PRO A 327 -7.20 15.10 -32.20
N THR A 328 -8.39 15.22 -32.78
CA THR A 328 -9.09 16.50 -33.00
C THR A 328 -9.48 17.23 -31.71
N SER A 329 -9.45 16.53 -30.58
CA SER A 329 -9.76 17.10 -29.26
C SER A 329 -8.55 17.73 -28.58
N LEU A 330 -7.35 17.56 -29.12
CA LEU A 330 -6.10 18.04 -28.53
C LEU A 330 -6.05 19.56 -28.52
N ARG A 331 -5.81 20.14 -27.34
CA ARG A 331 -5.70 21.59 -27.12
C ARG A 331 -4.29 22.00 -26.75
N ASP A 332 -3.63 21.17 -25.96
CA ASP A 332 -2.32 21.46 -25.40
C ASP A 332 -1.35 20.34 -25.78
N LEU A 333 -0.40 20.65 -26.67
CA LEU A 333 0.74 19.80 -26.97
C LEU A 333 2.01 20.49 -26.49
N SER A 334 2.74 19.85 -25.59
CA SER A 334 4.03 20.36 -25.09
C SER A 334 5.09 19.28 -25.22
N ILE A 335 6.15 19.59 -25.96
CA ILE A 335 7.31 18.71 -26.12
C ILE A 335 8.57 19.53 -25.89
N TYR A 336 9.40 19.12 -24.93
CA TYR A 336 10.65 19.81 -24.62
C TYR A 336 11.75 18.82 -24.23
N ASP A 337 12.99 19.15 -24.55
CA ASP A 337 14.16 18.30 -24.25
C ASP A 337 14.05 16.87 -24.82
N CYS A 338 13.52 16.74 -26.04
CA CYS A 338 13.46 15.50 -26.84
C CYS A 338 14.41 15.61 -28.04
N GLU A 339 15.69 15.33 -27.81
CA GLU A 339 16.78 15.63 -28.77
C GLU A 339 16.67 14.92 -30.13
N LYS A 340 16.04 13.74 -30.18
CA LYS A 340 15.90 12.94 -31.40
C LYS A 340 14.57 13.12 -32.13
N LEU A 341 13.73 14.07 -31.70
CA LEU A 341 12.46 14.33 -32.37
C LEU A 341 12.75 14.93 -33.76
N GLU A 342 12.60 14.12 -34.80
CA GLU A 342 12.85 14.51 -36.19
C GLU A 342 11.57 15.06 -36.83
N ASP A 343 10.43 14.41 -36.56
CA ASP A 343 9.14 14.74 -37.16
C ASP A 343 8.16 15.28 -36.12
N TRP A 344 7.80 16.56 -36.27
CA TRP A 344 6.70 17.15 -35.52
C TRP A 344 5.36 16.61 -36.03
N PRO A 345 4.37 16.41 -35.14
CA PRO A 345 3.08 15.91 -35.56
C PRO A 345 2.39 16.91 -36.50
N ASN A 346 1.73 16.37 -37.52
CA ASN A 346 1.01 17.17 -38.50
C ASN A 346 -0.17 17.87 -37.81
N CYS A 347 -0.06 19.19 -37.68
CA CYS A 347 -1.18 20.03 -37.26
C CYS A 347 -2.16 20.09 -38.43
N MET A 348 -3.22 19.28 -38.43
CA MET A 348 -4.38 19.62 -39.26
C MET A 348 -5.01 20.87 -38.65
N GLY A 349 -4.97 21.96 -39.42
CA GLY A 349 -5.33 23.32 -39.01
C GLY A 349 -6.82 23.60 -38.88
#